data_AF-A0A1M4TR96-F1
#
_entry.id   AF-A0A1M4TR96-F1
#
_cell.length_a   1.000
_cell.length_b   1.000
_cell.length_c   1.000
_cell.angle_alpha   90.00
_cell.angle_beta   90.00
_cell.angle_gamma   90.00
#
_symmetry.space_group_name_H-M   'P 1'
#
loop_
_entity.id
_entity.type
_entity.pdbx_description
1 polymer ?
#
loop_
_entity_poly.entity_id
_entity_poly.type
_entity_poly.pdbx_seq_one_letter_code
_entity_poly.pdbx_strand_id
1 'polypeptide(L)'
;MELNELKNTWLTLDERLKKQEVLKENIMREMLHTKSDKALGRLIAYEIFGIIILLLVIPIPIYGIILPVKLQAYEIFMYSVLVSILGLLCWVLFKLYILTRINFSKPVSSNIYHINKYNILIKKEKQFMFLFIPLIMGGCIYLYMKLNASTMLWVLMTCIFMASLVFTLWSYKKIYDKNIDSIQKSMDNLKELEEE
;
A
#
# COMPACT_ATOMS: atom_id res chain seq x y z
N MET A 1 12.70 10.01 65.25
CA MET A 1 13.67 10.34 64.19
C MET A 1 13.47 9.46 62.95
N GLU A 2 13.05 8.21 63.12
CA GLU A 2 12.87 7.23 62.02
C GLU A 2 11.70 7.51 61.06
N LEU A 3 10.61 8.13 61.52
CA LEU A 3 9.41 8.36 60.70
C LEU A 3 9.64 9.36 59.55
N ASN A 4 10.45 10.40 59.80
CA ASN A 4 10.77 11.41 58.79
C ASN A 4 11.73 10.86 57.73
N GLU A 5 12.66 9.98 58.11
CA GLU A 5 13.54 9.28 57.18
C GLU A 5 12.75 8.30 56.31
N LEU A 6 11.83 7.52 56.90
CA LEU A 6 10.91 6.65 56.15
C LEU A 6 10.04 7.45 55.17
N LYS A 7 9.51 8.61 55.58
CA LYS A 7 8.72 9.48 54.71
C LYS A 7 9.55 10.04 53.54
N ASN A 8 10.79 10.46 53.78
CA ASN A 8 11.69 10.90 52.72
C ASN A 8 12.09 9.74 51.78
N THR A 9 12.28 8.54 52.32
CA THR A 9 12.58 7.35 51.52
C THR A 9 11.40 6.98 50.63
N TRP A 10 10.17 7.09 51.14
CA TRP A 10 8.94 6.91 50.36
C TRP A 10 8.77 7.95 49.26
N LEU A 11 8.99 9.23 49.55
CA LEU A 11 8.91 10.31 48.56
C LEU A 11 9.94 10.15 47.43
N THR A 12 11.15 9.74 47.77
CA THR A 12 12.20 9.48 46.77
C THR A 12 11.93 8.24 45.93
N LEU A 13 11.31 7.21 46.50
CA LEU A 13 10.82 6.05 45.76
C LEU A 13 9.66 6.41 44.82
N ASP A 14 8.69 7.21 45.28
CA ASP A 14 7.57 7.69 44.48
C ASP A 14 8.04 8.55 43.29
N GLU A 15 9.00 9.46 43.52
CA GLU A 15 9.60 10.23 42.43
C GLU A 15 10.36 9.36 41.42
N ARG A 16 11.06 8.32 41.88
CA ARG A 16 11.76 7.38 40.99
C ARG A 16 10.78 6.55 40.18
N LEU A 17 9.68 6.09 40.78
CA LEU A 17 8.61 5.37 40.09
C LEU A 17 7.96 6.25 39.02
N LYS A 18 7.54 7.47 39.37
CA LYS A 18 7.01 8.44 38.40
C LYS A 18 7.97 8.71 37.24
N LYS A 19 9.26 8.93 37.53
CA LYS A 19 10.28 9.12 36.49
C LYS A 19 10.44 7.87 35.60
N GLN A 20 10.36 6.67 36.17
CA GLN A 20 10.45 5.43 35.41
C GLN A 20 9.20 5.18 34.54
N GLU A 21 8.00 5.51 35.04
CA GLU A 21 6.75 5.42 34.27
C GLU A 21 6.79 6.37 33.08
N VAL A 22 7.09 7.64 33.30
CA VAL A 22 7.22 8.65 32.23
C VAL A 22 8.29 8.24 31.21
N LEU A 23 9.42 7.68 31.65
CA LEU A 23 10.47 7.21 30.75
C LEU A 23 9.99 6.01 29.92
N LYS A 24 9.31 5.04 30.54
CA LYS A 24 8.74 3.87 29.84
C LYS A 24 7.71 4.29 28.81
N GLU A 25 6.83 5.23 29.16
CA GLU A 25 5.81 5.77 28.26
C GLU A 25 6.45 6.46 27.06
N ASN A 26 7.48 7.29 27.28
CA ASN A 26 8.22 7.96 26.21
C ASN A 26 8.95 6.97 25.29
N ILE A 27 9.60 5.95 25.85
CA ILE A 27 10.28 4.90 25.06
C ILE A 27 9.26 4.08 24.26
N MET A 28 8.11 3.76 24.85
CA MET A 28 7.01 3.08 24.16
C MET A 28 6.50 3.93 22.98
N ARG A 29 6.30 5.22 23.20
CA ARG A 29 5.87 6.20 22.19
C ARG A 29 6.85 6.26 21.02
N GLU A 30 8.15 6.42 21.29
CA GLU A 30 9.19 6.43 20.25
C GLU A 30 9.27 5.10 19.48
N MET A 31 9.14 3.96 20.17
CA MET A 31 9.10 2.65 19.49
C MET A 31 7.89 2.50 18.57
N LEU A 32 6.72 3.00 18.97
CA LEU A 32 5.51 2.95 18.15
C LEU A 32 5.62 3.88 16.94
N HIS A 33 6.20 5.08 17.11
CA HIS A 33 6.50 5.99 15.99
C HIS A 33 7.48 5.37 14.99
N THR A 34 8.63 4.89 15.44
CA THR A 34 9.66 4.29 14.57
C THR A 34 9.15 3.06 13.82
N LYS A 35 8.35 2.21 14.47
CA LYS A 35 7.71 1.05 13.82
C LYS A 35 6.71 1.47 12.75
N SER A 36 5.93 2.53 13.00
CA SER A 36 4.94 3.07 12.07
C SER A 36 5.60 3.76 10.88
N ASP A 37 6.66 4.54 11.11
CA ASP A 37 7.49 5.14 10.06
C ASP A 37 8.13 4.09 9.16
N LYS A 38 8.67 3.01 9.74
CA LYS A 38 9.26 1.92 8.96
C LYS A 38 8.21 1.14 8.16
N ALA A 39 6.97 1.07 8.63
CA ALA A 39 5.87 0.45 7.89
C ALA A 39 5.38 1.36 6.76
N LEU A 40 5.24 2.67 7.01
CA LEU A 40 4.93 3.66 5.98
C LEU A 40 6.01 3.73 4.91
N GLY A 41 7.29 3.77 5.29
CA GLY A 41 8.41 3.79 4.35
C GLY A 41 8.43 2.57 3.43
N ARG A 42 8.04 1.39 3.95
CA ARG A 42 7.87 0.18 3.13
C ARG A 42 6.71 0.29 2.15
N LEU A 43 5.58 0.87 2.56
CA LEU A 43 4.44 1.13 1.67
C LEU A 43 4.82 2.14 0.57
N ILE A 44 5.49 3.23 0.93
CA ILE A 44 5.97 4.25 -0.03
C ILE A 44 6.94 3.63 -1.03
N ALA A 45 7.93 2.87 -0.56
CA ALA A 45 8.90 2.21 -1.43
C ALA A 45 8.21 1.23 -2.41
N TYR A 46 7.17 0.54 -1.96
CA TYR A 46 6.41 -0.37 -2.82
C TYR A 46 5.57 0.36 -3.87
N GLU A 47 4.93 1.48 -3.52
CA GLU A 47 4.21 2.33 -4.48
C GLU A 47 5.18 2.95 -5.50
N ILE A 48 6.38 3.40 -5.07
CA ILE A 48 7.44 3.90 -5.98
C ILE A 48 7.90 2.79 -6.94
N PHE A 49 8.14 1.58 -6.42
CA PHE A 49 8.48 0.43 -7.25
C PHE A 49 7.40 0.11 -8.29
N GLY A 50 6.12 0.22 -7.89
CA GLY A 50 4.98 0.10 -8.79
C GLY A 50 4.98 1.14 -9.92
N ILE A 51 5.30 2.41 -9.62
CA ILE A 51 5.44 3.46 -10.64
C ILE A 51 6.54 3.11 -11.65
N ILE A 52 7.70 2.65 -11.17
CA ILE A 52 8.83 2.30 -12.05
C ILE A 52 8.43 1.17 -13.01
N ILE A 53 7.75 0.15 -12.51
CA ILE A 53 7.24 -0.95 -13.36
C ILE A 53 6.23 -0.42 -14.38
N LEU A 54 5.28 0.41 -13.94
CA LEU A 54 4.27 0.99 -14.84
C LEU A 54 4.93 1.81 -15.97
N LEU A 55 5.94 2.63 -15.65
CA LEU A 55 6.71 3.39 -16.64
C LEU A 55 7.42 2.48 -17.65
N LEU A 56 7.97 1.35 -17.19
CA LEU A 56 8.65 0.38 -18.05
C LEU A 56 7.69 -0.34 -19.01
N VAL A 57 6.41 -0.45 -18.65
CA VAL A 57 5.38 -1.12 -19.47
C VAL A 57 4.79 -0.20 -20.55
N ILE A 58 4.85 1.14 -20.39
CA ILE A 58 4.31 2.12 -21.36
C ILE A 58 4.80 1.91 -22.81
N PRO A 59 6.07 1.59 -23.10
CA PRO A 59 6.54 1.40 -24.46
C PRO A 59 5.86 0.24 -25.20
N ILE A 60 5.31 -0.76 -24.48
CA ILE A 60 4.68 -1.95 -25.07
C ILE A 60 3.44 -1.59 -25.90
N PRO A 61 2.41 -0.92 -25.36
CA PRO A 61 1.26 -0.49 -26.16
C PRO A 61 1.65 0.49 -27.27
N ILE A 62 2.64 1.36 -27.04
CA ILE A 62 3.12 2.31 -28.06
C ILE A 62 3.70 1.56 -29.26
N TYR A 63 4.60 0.60 -29.02
CA TYR A 63 5.16 -0.24 -30.07
C TYR A 63 4.06 -1.02 -30.80
N GLY A 64 3.08 -1.52 -30.05
CA GLY A 64 1.95 -2.23 -30.61
C GLY A 64 1.07 -1.39 -31.54
N ILE A 65 0.88 -0.10 -31.27
CA ILE A 65 0.13 0.83 -32.14
C ILE A 65 0.88 1.12 -33.44
N ILE A 66 2.21 1.17 -33.40
CA ILE A 66 3.05 1.46 -34.58
C ILE A 66 3.09 0.27 -35.56
N LEU A 67 2.87 -0.96 -35.06
CA LEU A 67 2.80 -2.15 -35.90
C LEU A 67 1.58 -2.09 -36.84
N PRO A 68 1.78 -2.22 -38.17
CA PRO A 68 0.69 -2.14 -39.15
C PRO A 68 -0.12 -3.44 -39.17
N VAL A 69 -0.91 -3.65 -38.12
CA VAL A 69 -1.86 -4.77 -38.02
C VAL A 69 -3.17 -4.35 -38.67
N LYS A 70 -3.66 -5.11 -39.66
CA LYS A 70 -4.89 -4.80 -40.42
C LYS A 70 -6.20 -4.93 -39.62
N LEU A 71 -6.15 -4.93 -38.30
CA LEU A 71 -7.31 -5.15 -37.42
C LEU A 71 -7.62 -3.88 -36.62
N GLN A 72 -8.68 -3.16 -37.00
CA GLN A 72 -9.11 -1.94 -36.27
C GLN A 72 -9.36 -2.19 -34.78
N ALA A 73 -9.89 -3.37 -34.42
CA ALA A 73 -10.11 -3.75 -33.02
C ALA A 73 -8.82 -3.86 -32.19
N TYR A 74 -7.68 -4.16 -32.83
CA TYR A 74 -6.38 -4.22 -32.17
C TYR A 74 -5.87 -2.82 -31.83
N GLU A 75 -5.95 -1.86 -32.76
CA GLU A 75 -5.57 -0.47 -32.49
C GLU A 75 -6.38 0.13 -31.34
N ILE A 76 -7.71 -0.03 -31.37
CA ILE A 76 -8.62 0.44 -30.31
C ILE A 76 -8.24 -0.19 -28.97
N PHE A 77 -7.95 -1.50 -28.95
CA PHE A 77 -7.51 -2.18 -27.73
C PHE A 77 -6.20 -1.60 -27.20
N MET A 78 -5.20 -1.39 -28.05
CA MET A 78 -3.90 -0.85 -27.61
C MET A 78 -4.02 0.59 -27.09
N TYR A 79 -4.84 1.44 -27.70
CA TYR A 79 -5.18 2.75 -27.16
C TYR A 79 -5.88 2.65 -25.80
N SER A 80 -6.84 1.72 -25.64
CA SER A 80 -7.54 1.52 -24.37
C SER A 80 -6.60 1.08 -23.25
N VAL A 81 -5.61 0.22 -23.56
CA VAL A 81 -4.57 -0.22 -22.62
C VAL A 81 -3.68 0.96 -22.23
N LEU A 82 -3.27 1.79 -23.20
CA LEU A 82 -2.45 2.98 -22.93
C LEU A 82 -3.17 3.97 -21.99
N VAL A 83 -4.45 4.28 -22.27
CA VAL A 83 -5.27 5.15 -21.41
C VAL A 83 -5.42 4.57 -20.01
N SER A 84 -5.60 3.24 -19.92
CA SER A 84 -5.71 2.55 -18.63
C SER A 84 -4.42 2.65 -17.82
N ILE A 85 -3.25 2.49 -18.44
CA ILE A 85 -1.94 2.64 -17.78
C ILE A 85 -1.76 4.07 -17.25
N LEU A 86 -2.12 5.08 -18.04
CA LEU A 86 -2.07 6.48 -17.60
C LEU A 86 -3.02 6.75 -16.42
N GLY A 87 -4.23 6.19 -16.45
CA GLY A 87 -5.18 6.27 -15.33
C GLY A 87 -4.63 5.63 -14.05
N LEU A 88 -4.00 4.46 -14.16
CA LEU A 88 -3.36 3.77 -13.04
C LEU A 88 -2.18 4.59 -12.47
N LEU A 89 -1.38 5.24 -13.31
CA LEU A 89 -0.30 6.13 -12.86
C LEU A 89 -0.85 7.31 -12.06
N CYS A 90 -1.87 7.99 -12.55
CA CYS A 90 -2.53 9.07 -11.81
C CYS A 90 -3.09 8.58 -10.46
N TRP A 91 -3.66 7.39 -10.42
CA TRP A 91 -4.17 6.78 -9.19
C TRP A 91 -3.05 6.48 -8.17
N VAL A 92 -1.94 5.89 -8.61
CA VAL A 92 -0.79 5.59 -7.74
C VAL A 92 -0.17 6.87 -7.20
N LEU A 93 -0.04 7.92 -8.01
CA LEU A 93 0.42 9.24 -7.56
C LEU A 93 -0.51 9.86 -6.51
N PHE A 94 -1.83 9.75 -6.70
CA PHE A 94 -2.80 10.22 -5.72
C PHE A 94 -2.70 9.47 -4.38
N LYS A 95 -2.48 8.15 -4.42
CA LYS A 95 -2.22 7.33 -3.22
C LYS A 95 -0.94 7.77 -2.50
N LEU A 96 0.16 7.94 -3.23
CA LEU A 96 1.42 8.45 -2.67
C LEU A 96 1.26 9.84 -2.06
N TYR A 97 0.46 10.71 -2.67
CA TYR A 97 0.16 12.02 -2.12
C TYR A 97 -0.58 11.94 -0.77
N ILE A 98 -1.55 11.03 -0.63
CA ILE A 98 -2.24 10.80 0.65
C ILE A 98 -1.28 10.23 1.69
N LEU A 99 -0.41 9.30 1.29
CA LEU A 99 0.51 8.61 2.19
C LEU A 99 1.62 9.55 2.70
N THR A 100 2.12 10.46 1.85
CA THR A 100 3.13 11.47 2.21
C THR A 100 2.58 12.63 3.07
N ARG A 101 1.25 12.78 3.15
CA ARG A 101 0.58 13.71 4.07
C ARG A 101 0.48 13.21 5.50
N ILE A 102 0.71 11.91 5.75
CA ILE A 102 0.74 11.34 7.10
C ILE A 102 2.01 11.85 7.78
N ASN A 103 1.85 12.68 8.80
CA ASN A 103 2.96 13.23 9.55
C ASN A 103 2.72 12.95 11.04
N PHE A 104 3.53 12.07 11.63
CA PHE A 104 3.42 11.67 13.03
C PHE A 104 3.71 12.81 14.03
N SER A 105 4.16 13.97 13.56
CA SER A 105 4.26 15.19 14.38
C SER A 105 2.93 15.93 14.59
N LYS A 106 1.83 15.47 13.98
CA LYS A 106 0.47 16.00 14.13
C LYS A 106 -0.37 15.11 15.06
N PRO A 107 -1.45 15.63 15.68
CA PRO A 107 -2.28 14.86 16.61
C PRO A 107 -2.73 13.52 16.01
N VAL A 108 -2.64 12.46 16.81
CA VAL A 108 -2.83 11.05 16.44
C VAL A 108 -4.17 10.83 15.71
N SER A 109 -5.22 11.54 16.11
CA SER A 109 -6.56 11.51 15.49
C SER A 109 -6.57 11.86 13.98
N SER A 110 -5.73 12.80 13.55
CA SER A 110 -5.62 13.20 12.14
C SER A 110 -4.93 12.12 11.28
N ASN A 111 -3.91 11.45 11.85
CA ASN A 111 -3.20 10.37 11.18
C ASN A 111 -4.07 9.11 11.08
N ILE A 112 -4.86 8.79 12.11
CA ILE A 112 -5.85 7.70 12.08
C ILE A 112 -6.84 7.91 10.93
N TYR A 113 -7.34 9.13 10.74
CA TYR A 113 -8.24 9.44 9.62
C TYR A 113 -7.59 9.20 8.25
N HIS A 114 -6.35 9.65 8.04
CA HIS A 114 -5.64 9.48 6.77
C HIS A 114 -5.35 8.00 6.47
N ILE A 115 -4.99 7.21 7.49
CA ILE A 115 -4.71 5.78 7.36
C ILE A 115 -6.01 4.98 7.12
N ASN A 116 -7.10 5.32 7.80
CA ASN A 116 -8.41 4.71 7.53
C ASN A 116 -8.90 5.05 6.11
N LYS A 117 -8.74 6.29 5.67
CA LYS A 117 -9.06 6.70 4.30
C LYS A 117 -8.24 5.91 3.27
N TYR A 118 -6.94 5.73 3.52
CA TYR A 118 -6.07 4.90 2.68
C TYR A 118 -6.51 3.42 2.66
N ASN A 119 -6.86 2.84 3.82
CA ASN A 119 -7.37 1.47 3.91
C ASN A 119 -8.67 1.27 3.08
N ILE A 120 -9.60 2.22 3.15
CA ILE A 120 -10.82 2.19 2.33
C ILE A 120 -10.48 2.26 0.83
N LEU A 121 -9.51 3.11 0.44
CA LEU A 121 -9.05 3.20 -0.96
C LEU A 121 -8.45 1.87 -1.44
N ILE A 122 -7.60 1.22 -0.63
CA ILE A 122 -7.01 -0.08 -0.97
C ILE A 122 -8.08 -1.18 -1.09
N LYS A 123 -9.10 -1.19 -0.22
CA LYS A 123 -10.22 -2.13 -0.32
C LYS A 123 -11.03 -1.94 -1.60
N LYS A 124 -11.32 -0.69 -1.98
CA LYS A 124 -12.00 -0.38 -3.25
C LYS A 124 -11.15 -0.75 -4.45
N GLU A 125 -9.84 -0.51 -4.39
CA GLU A 125 -8.90 -0.89 -5.45
C GLU A 125 -8.86 -2.41 -5.65
N LYS A 126 -8.87 -3.20 -4.57
CA LYS A 126 -8.95 -4.67 -4.64
C LYS A 126 -10.21 -5.15 -5.36
N GLN A 127 -11.36 -4.53 -5.07
CA GLN A 127 -12.62 -4.83 -5.76
C GLN A 127 -12.56 -4.42 -7.24
N PHE A 128 -12.01 -3.24 -7.54
CA PHE A 128 -11.86 -2.76 -8.91
C PHE A 128 -10.91 -3.66 -9.72
N MET A 129 -9.74 -4.02 -9.18
CA MET A 129 -8.81 -4.95 -9.84
C MET A 129 -9.45 -6.30 -10.13
N PHE A 130 -10.27 -6.83 -9.22
CA PHE A 130 -10.96 -8.09 -9.43
C PHE A 130 -11.90 -8.07 -10.64
N LEU A 131 -12.51 -6.91 -10.95
CA LEU A 131 -13.34 -6.72 -12.15
C LEU A 131 -12.52 -6.36 -13.40
N PHE A 132 -11.46 -5.58 -13.23
CA PHE A 132 -10.67 -5.05 -14.33
C PHE A 132 -9.74 -6.08 -14.97
N ILE A 133 -9.15 -6.98 -14.17
CA ILE A 133 -8.23 -8.03 -14.65
C ILE A 133 -8.94 -9.00 -15.62
N PRO A 134 -10.13 -9.55 -15.32
CA PRO A 134 -10.89 -10.39 -16.27
C PRO A 134 -11.30 -9.64 -17.54
N LEU A 135 -11.61 -8.35 -17.45
CA LEU A 135 -12.00 -7.53 -18.59
C LEU A 135 -10.86 -7.42 -19.61
N ILE A 136 -9.65 -7.09 -19.15
CA ILE A 136 -8.45 -7.06 -20.01
C ILE A 136 -8.17 -8.45 -20.58
N MET A 137 -8.28 -9.50 -19.77
CA MET A 137 -8.08 -10.87 -20.22
C MET A 137 -9.04 -11.26 -21.35
N GLY A 138 -10.32 -10.90 -21.25
CA GLY A 138 -11.30 -11.11 -22.31
C GLY A 138 -10.94 -10.42 -23.62
N GLY A 139 -10.45 -9.18 -23.55
CA GLY A 139 -9.94 -8.45 -24.72
C GLY A 139 -8.74 -9.15 -25.36
N CYS A 140 -7.78 -9.62 -24.56
CA CYS A 140 -6.63 -10.37 -25.06
C CYS A 140 -7.03 -11.69 -25.74
N ILE A 141 -7.96 -12.45 -25.15
CA ILE A 141 -8.50 -13.70 -25.73
C ILE A 141 -9.13 -13.41 -27.10
N TYR A 142 -9.98 -12.38 -27.19
CA TYR A 142 -10.63 -12.00 -28.44
C TYR A 142 -9.61 -11.67 -29.55
N LEU A 143 -8.57 -10.90 -29.22
CA LEU A 143 -7.51 -10.56 -30.17
C LEU A 143 -6.69 -11.78 -30.58
N TYR A 144 -6.34 -12.67 -29.65
CA TYR A 144 -5.56 -13.87 -29.94
C TYR A 144 -6.31 -14.84 -30.85
N MET A 145 -7.64 -14.94 -30.69
CA MET A 145 -8.49 -15.71 -31.61
C MET A 145 -8.52 -15.08 -33.00
N LYS A 146 -8.66 -13.75 -33.11
CA LYS A 146 -8.70 -13.05 -34.40
C LYS A 146 -7.38 -13.04 -35.16
N LEU A 147 -6.26 -13.04 -34.43
CA LEU A 147 -4.91 -13.05 -34.99
C LEU A 147 -4.39 -14.46 -35.30
N ASN A 148 -5.18 -15.52 -35.05
CA ASN A 148 -4.75 -16.92 -35.16
C ASN A 148 -3.41 -17.16 -34.44
N ALA A 149 -3.31 -16.70 -33.19
CA ALA A 149 -2.10 -16.82 -32.39
C ALA A 149 -1.69 -18.28 -32.20
N SER A 150 -0.38 -18.54 -32.19
CA SER A 150 0.16 -19.90 -32.00
C SER A 150 -0.25 -20.49 -30.65
N THR A 151 -0.37 -21.81 -30.58
CA THR A 151 -0.67 -22.54 -29.33
C THR A 151 0.33 -22.23 -28.22
N MET A 152 1.59 -21.95 -28.54
CA MET A 152 2.61 -21.52 -27.57
C MET A 152 2.27 -20.17 -26.93
N LEU A 153 1.75 -19.21 -27.70
CA LEU A 153 1.34 -17.91 -27.17
C LEU A 153 0.12 -18.01 -26.25
N TRP A 154 -0.81 -18.93 -26.52
CA TRP A 154 -1.93 -19.23 -25.62
C TRP A 154 -1.48 -19.81 -24.27
N VAL A 155 -0.53 -20.76 -24.29
CA VAL A 155 0.05 -21.32 -23.07
C VAL A 155 0.80 -20.25 -22.26
N LEU A 156 1.54 -19.39 -22.94
CA LEU A 156 2.28 -18.30 -22.31
C LEU A 156 1.32 -17.26 -21.67
N MET A 157 0.27 -16.86 -22.38
CA MET A 157 -0.76 -15.94 -21.85
C MET A 157 -1.45 -16.47 -20.59
N THR A 158 -1.88 -17.74 -20.63
CA THR A 158 -2.54 -18.36 -19.47
C THR A 158 -1.61 -18.48 -18.27
N CYS A 159 -0.32 -18.79 -18.51
CA CYS A 159 0.68 -18.82 -17.45
C CYS A 159 0.93 -17.44 -16.83
N ILE A 160 1.07 -16.39 -17.64
CA ILE A 160 1.25 -15.01 -17.16
C ILE A 160 0.03 -14.56 -16.36
N PHE A 161 -1.17 -14.86 -16.84
CA PHE A 161 -2.40 -14.54 -16.14
C PHE A 161 -2.45 -15.19 -14.75
N MET A 162 -2.19 -16.49 -14.66
CA MET A 162 -2.16 -17.19 -13.37
C MET A 162 -1.09 -16.64 -12.43
N ALA A 163 0.11 -16.37 -12.95
CA ALA A 163 1.19 -15.77 -12.16
C ALA A 163 0.82 -14.38 -11.63
N SER A 164 0.22 -13.51 -12.47
CA SER A 164 -0.21 -12.17 -12.07
C SER A 164 -1.33 -12.18 -11.02
N LEU A 165 -2.29 -13.11 -11.11
CA LEU A 165 -3.34 -13.28 -10.09
C LEU A 165 -2.74 -13.70 -8.74
N VAL A 166 -1.84 -14.68 -8.73
CA VAL A 166 -1.20 -15.13 -7.50
C VAL A 166 -0.35 -14.01 -6.90
N PHE A 167 0.42 -13.31 -7.73
CA PHE A 167 1.27 -12.22 -7.29
C PHE A 167 0.47 -11.04 -6.71
N THR A 168 -0.62 -10.64 -7.35
CA THR A 168 -1.49 -9.55 -6.85
C THR A 168 -2.13 -9.92 -5.53
N LEU A 169 -2.72 -11.12 -5.40
CA LEU A 169 -3.31 -11.59 -4.15
C LEU A 169 -2.28 -11.67 -3.01
N TRP A 170 -1.09 -12.19 -3.30
CA TRP A 170 -0.01 -12.26 -2.34
C TRP A 170 0.46 -10.87 -1.89
N SER A 171 0.60 -9.94 -2.84
CA SER A 171 1.05 -8.57 -2.57
C SER A 171 0.06 -7.83 -1.67
N TYR A 172 -1.24 -7.89 -1.98
CA TYR A 172 -2.28 -7.28 -1.14
C TYR A 172 -2.27 -7.85 0.28
N LYS A 173 -2.23 -9.18 0.42
CA LYS A 173 -2.28 -9.83 1.74
C LYS A 173 -1.02 -9.59 2.57
N LYS A 174 0.16 -9.69 1.95
CA LYS A 174 1.43 -9.71 2.70
C LYS A 174 2.00 -8.31 2.93
N ILE A 175 1.77 -7.38 2.00
CA ILE A 175 2.39 -6.06 2.02
C ILE A 175 1.37 -5.02 2.48
N TYR A 176 0.19 -4.97 1.87
CA TYR A 176 -0.78 -3.92 2.20
C TYR A 176 -1.52 -4.21 3.51
N ASP A 177 -2.24 -5.34 3.60
CA ASP A 177 -3.06 -5.65 4.78
C ASP A 177 -2.21 -5.71 6.06
N LYS A 178 -1.04 -6.35 6.00
CA LYS A 178 -0.15 -6.50 7.15
C LYS A 178 0.46 -5.18 7.63
N ASN A 179 0.92 -4.31 6.71
CA ASN A 179 1.52 -3.04 7.10
C ASN A 179 0.45 -2.05 7.57
N ILE A 180 -0.73 -2.02 6.93
CA ILE A 180 -1.86 -1.18 7.37
C ILE A 180 -2.34 -1.60 8.76
N ASP A 181 -2.53 -2.91 9.01
CA ASP A 181 -2.94 -3.42 10.33
C ASP A 181 -1.89 -3.13 11.41
N SER A 182 -0.60 -3.24 11.07
CA SER A 182 0.47 -2.87 12.00
C SER A 182 0.48 -1.38 12.33
N ILE A 183 0.14 -0.51 11.37
CA ILE A 183 0.08 0.94 11.62
C ILE A 183 -1.16 1.28 12.44
N GLN A 184 -2.32 0.71 12.12
CA GLN A 184 -3.56 0.90 12.89
C GLN A 184 -3.37 0.49 14.36
N LYS A 185 -2.84 -0.72 14.62
CA LYS A 185 -2.54 -1.18 15.98
C LYS A 185 -1.57 -0.27 16.73
N SER A 186 -0.53 0.23 16.07
CA SER A 186 0.40 1.16 16.71
C SER A 186 -0.28 2.48 17.09
N MET A 187 -1.22 2.97 16.27
CA MET A 187 -1.97 4.20 16.57
C MET A 187 -3.03 4.00 17.65
N ASP A 188 -3.71 2.86 17.68
CA ASP A 188 -4.69 2.55 18.73
C ASP A 188 -4.00 2.47 20.10
N ASN A 189 -2.84 1.81 20.16
CA ASN A 189 -2.02 1.77 21.38
C ASN A 189 -1.53 3.17 21.82
N LEU A 190 -1.20 4.05 20.86
CA LEU A 190 -0.84 5.45 21.18
C LEU A 190 -2.03 6.23 21.73
N LYS A 191 -3.24 5.96 21.26
CA LYS A 191 -4.46 6.59 21.75
C LYS A 191 -4.79 6.15 23.18
N GLU A 192 -4.62 4.87 23.49
CA GLU A 192 -4.78 4.36 24.86
C GLU A 192 -3.78 5.01 25.82
N LEU A 193 -2.52 5.19 25.40
CA LEU A 193 -1.48 5.87 26.20
C LEU A 193 -1.75 7.38 26.40
N GLU A 194 -2.51 8.04 25.51
CA GLU A 194 -2.90 9.44 25.69
C GLU A 194 -4.16 9.61 26.56
N GLU A 195 -4.94 8.54 26.75
CA GLU A 195 -6.18 8.54 27.54
C GLU A 195 -5.97 8.06 29.01
N GLU A 196 -4.83 7.42 29.31
CA GLU A 196 -4.33 7.11 30.68
C GLU A 196 -3.60 8.30 31.34
#